data_AF-A0A1W9X8Z0-F1
#
_entry.id   AF-A0A1W9X8Z0-F1
#
_cell.length_a   1.000
_cell.length_b   1.000
_cell.length_c   1.000
_cell.angle_alpha   90.00
_cell.angle_beta   90.00
_cell.angle_gamma   90.00
#
_symmetry.space_group_name_H-M   'P 1'
#
loop_
_entity.id
_entity.type
_entity.pdbx_description
1 polymer ?
#
loop_
_entity_poly.entity_id
_entity_poly.type
_entity_poly.pdbx_seq_one_letter_code
_entity_poly.pdbx_strand_id
1 'polypeptide(L)'
;TTIKKAIRSFVRQKDEDDLVALISFNDDVIKNSDFTKDADHFLTKLDSLRNRGRITVLFKAIYQGLDMLDQPGIPPLRYLVLLSDGKDEGVGFTLDDAVAKAGKSDSYIYSIGFAGKTDVKFLDNMARLAAMTDGEYINIGGNDQIAPAYHVVAQKIFNQQVLKFEADFRGDGQEHSLEIRYTEPDSDVFTGKSRFHVLKDKNHLTIYTVLWNKLIRISSGGLSYMSYAGGIIVLLMILSCSFWLRKRKSPHGTELSASEADNVLPEQKEPVTVHPSEVGKAKHEPLKKKPADIQPLEVSGARKEKPLKKEKPDDHSLGISLYVRR
;
A
#
# COMPACT_ATOMS: atom_id res chain seq x y z
N THR A 1 -18.74 14.73 5.52
CA THR A 1 -17.95 14.16 6.64
C THR A 1 -16.47 14.26 6.31
N THR A 2 -15.58 14.12 7.30
CA THR A 2 -14.11 14.17 7.09
C THR A 2 -13.64 13.10 6.10
N ILE A 3 -14.17 11.88 6.20
CA ILE A 3 -13.88 10.78 5.27
C ILE A 3 -14.20 11.16 3.82
N LYS A 4 -15.39 11.71 3.54
CA LYS A 4 -15.76 12.13 2.18
C LYS A 4 -14.83 13.22 1.63
N LYS A 5 -14.38 14.16 2.47
CA LYS A 5 -13.40 15.18 2.07
C LYS A 5 -12.05 14.56 1.72
N ALA A 6 -11.58 13.61 2.52
CA ALA A 6 -10.32 12.90 2.29
C ALA A 6 -10.35 12.10 0.97
N ILE A 7 -11.40 11.30 0.76
CA ILE A 7 -11.60 10.54 -0.49
C ILE A 7 -11.71 11.49 -1.69
N ARG A 8 -12.41 12.62 -1.56
CA ARG A 8 -12.49 13.62 -2.63
C ARG A 8 -11.11 14.15 -3.00
N SER A 9 -10.28 14.50 -2.02
CA SER A 9 -8.92 14.94 -2.28
C SER A 9 -8.03 13.84 -2.87
N PHE A 10 -8.25 12.57 -2.49
CA PHE A 10 -7.57 11.42 -3.07
C PHE A 10 -7.90 11.28 -4.55
N VAL A 11 -9.19 11.20 -4.90
CA VAL A 11 -9.64 10.97 -6.28
C VAL A 11 -9.26 12.12 -7.22
N ARG A 12 -9.17 13.35 -6.72
CA ARG A 12 -8.73 14.51 -7.53
C ARG A 12 -7.23 14.51 -7.85
N GLN A 13 -6.43 13.65 -7.23
CA GLN A 13 -5.00 13.50 -7.54
C GLN A 13 -4.73 12.45 -8.64
N LYS A 14 -5.74 11.70 -9.07
CA LYS A 14 -5.58 10.67 -10.11
C LYS A 14 -5.25 11.29 -11.47
N ASP A 15 -4.59 10.52 -12.33
CA ASP A 15 -4.38 10.89 -13.72
C ASP A 15 -5.67 10.71 -14.56
N GLU A 16 -5.69 11.29 -15.77
CA GLU A 16 -6.86 11.24 -16.65
C GLU A 16 -7.26 9.79 -17.03
N ASP A 17 -6.27 8.91 -17.19
CA ASP A 17 -6.47 7.52 -17.57
C ASP A 17 -6.76 6.57 -16.40
N ASP A 18 -6.56 7.02 -15.16
CA ASP A 18 -6.81 6.23 -13.97
C ASP A 18 -8.32 5.97 -13.80
N LEU A 19 -8.67 4.73 -13.49
CA LEU A 19 -10.02 4.31 -13.16
C LEU A 19 -10.19 4.19 -11.67
N VAL A 20 -11.29 4.72 -11.13
CA VAL A 20 -11.66 4.58 -9.72
C VAL A 20 -13.04 3.96 -9.55
N ALA A 21 -13.20 3.09 -8.56
CA ALA A 21 -14.48 2.51 -8.15
C ALA A 21 -14.66 2.63 -6.62
N LEU A 22 -15.92 2.59 -6.18
CA LEU A 22 -16.30 2.80 -4.78
C LEU A 22 -17.19 1.67 -4.30
N ILE A 23 -16.75 1.02 -3.22
CA ILE A 23 -17.57 0.09 -2.44
C ILE A 23 -17.67 0.60 -1.01
N SER A 24 -18.85 0.50 -0.45
CA SER A 24 -19.09 0.63 0.98
C SER A 24 -19.66 -0.66 1.52
N PHE A 25 -19.41 -0.94 2.80
CA PHE A 25 -19.82 -2.19 3.40
C PHE A 25 -20.16 -2.04 4.88
N ASN A 26 -21.12 -2.87 5.30
CA ASN A 26 -21.56 -3.04 6.68
C ASN A 26 -22.27 -4.41 6.82
N ASP A 27 -23.60 -4.43 6.89
CA ASP A 27 -24.42 -5.64 6.86
C ASP A 27 -24.30 -6.38 5.52
N ASP A 28 -24.06 -5.62 4.45
CA ASP A 28 -23.78 -6.16 3.13
C ASP A 28 -22.75 -5.30 2.38
N VAL A 29 -22.30 -5.80 1.23
CA VAL A 29 -21.38 -5.11 0.33
C VAL A 29 -22.18 -4.36 -0.73
N ILE A 30 -21.96 -3.05 -0.82
CA ILE A 30 -22.67 -2.20 -1.77
C ILE A 30 -21.65 -1.59 -2.73
N LYS A 31 -21.73 -1.99 -4.00
CA LYS A 31 -21.01 -1.34 -5.09
C LYS A 31 -21.67 0.01 -5.42
N ASN A 32 -21.11 1.11 -4.94
CA ASN A 32 -21.68 2.44 -5.12
C ASN A 32 -21.31 3.08 -6.46
N SER A 33 -20.13 2.75 -6.98
CA SER A 33 -19.67 3.16 -8.31
C SER A 33 -18.86 2.04 -8.94
N ASP A 34 -19.16 1.71 -10.19
CA ASP A 34 -18.25 0.97 -11.06
C ASP A 34 -17.00 1.82 -11.41
N PHE A 35 -16.00 1.16 -12.02
CA PHE A 35 -14.79 1.83 -12.49
C PHE A 35 -15.12 2.94 -13.47
N THR A 36 -14.64 4.14 -13.19
CA THR A 36 -14.87 5.33 -14.01
C THR A 36 -13.64 6.22 -14.05
N LYS A 37 -13.42 6.89 -15.19
CA LYS A 37 -12.48 8.01 -15.32
C LYS A 37 -13.10 9.33 -14.83
N ASP A 38 -14.43 9.42 -14.82
CA ASP A 38 -15.19 10.61 -14.42
C ASP A 38 -15.21 10.76 -12.90
N ALA A 39 -14.38 11.69 -12.42
CA ALA A 39 -14.28 12.03 -11.01
C ALA A 39 -15.58 12.66 -10.46
N ASP A 40 -16.33 13.44 -11.25
CA ASP A 40 -17.54 14.11 -10.77
C ASP A 40 -18.69 13.10 -10.60
N HIS A 41 -18.81 12.14 -11.52
CA HIS A 41 -19.70 10.99 -11.34
C HIS A 41 -19.35 10.21 -10.07
N PHE A 42 -18.07 9.88 -9.86
CA PHE A 42 -17.60 9.20 -8.65
C PHE A 42 -17.97 9.98 -7.38
N LEU A 43 -17.72 11.30 -7.36
CA LEU A 43 -17.96 12.14 -6.19
C LEU A 43 -19.46 12.26 -5.86
N THR A 44 -20.32 12.24 -6.88
CA THR A 44 -21.77 12.20 -6.68
C THR A 44 -22.19 10.92 -5.95
N LYS A 45 -21.61 9.76 -6.33
CA LYS A 45 -21.85 8.49 -5.62
C LYS A 45 -21.31 8.52 -4.19
N LEU A 46 -20.12 9.10 -3.98
CA LEU A 46 -19.55 9.30 -2.65
C LEU A 46 -20.45 10.15 -1.73
N ASP A 47 -21.05 11.22 -2.26
CA ASP A 47 -21.95 12.09 -1.48
C ASP A 47 -23.27 11.39 -1.13
N SER A 48 -23.69 10.41 -1.93
CA SER A 48 -24.87 9.57 -1.65
C SER A 48 -24.68 8.59 -0.49
N LEU A 49 -23.44 8.25 -0.09
CA LEU A 49 -23.18 7.27 0.97
C LEU A 49 -23.90 7.62 2.27
N ARG A 50 -24.43 6.59 2.93
CA ARG A 50 -25.10 6.63 4.22
C ARG A 50 -24.44 5.61 5.15
N ASN A 51 -24.13 6.01 6.37
CA ASN A 51 -23.70 5.06 7.40
C ASN A 51 -24.93 4.45 8.06
N ARG A 52 -25.26 3.21 7.71
CA ARG A 52 -26.36 2.43 8.31
C ARG A 52 -26.04 0.95 8.25
N GLY A 53 -25.71 0.34 9.38
CA GLY A 53 -25.58 -1.10 9.48
C GLY A 53 -25.44 -1.56 10.93
N ARG A 54 -25.51 -2.87 11.14
CA ARG A 54 -25.46 -3.56 12.44
C ARG A 54 -24.26 -4.50 12.58
N ILE A 55 -23.64 -4.91 11.49
CA ILE A 55 -22.42 -5.71 11.48
C ILE A 55 -21.45 -5.19 10.43
N THR A 56 -20.23 -5.72 10.41
CA THR A 56 -19.22 -5.41 9.40
C THR A 56 -18.80 -6.68 8.64
N VAL A 57 -19.13 -6.77 7.36
CA VAL A 57 -18.72 -7.86 6.44
C VAL A 57 -17.43 -7.51 5.67
N LEU A 58 -16.36 -7.23 6.41
CA LEU A 58 -15.08 -6.74 5.91
C LEU A 58 -14.45 -7.67 4.86
N PHE A 59 -14.26 -8.95 5.16
CA PHE A 59 -13.55 -9.86 4.26
C PHE A 59 -14.34 -10.15 2.99
N LYS A 60 -15.68 -10.22 3.11
CA LYS A 60 -16.58 -10.31 1.94
C LYS A 60 -16.42 -9.09 1.02
N ALA A 61 -16.37 -7.88 1.59
CA ALA A 61 -16.22 -6.64 0.82
C ALA A 61 -14.88 -6.59 0.07
N ILE A 62 -13.79 -6.95 0.76
CA ILE A 62 -12.45 -7.01 0.17
C ILE A 62 -12.45 -8.02 -0.98
N TYR A 63 -12.94 -9.25 -0.75
CA TYR A 63 -12.96 -10.30 -1.76
C TYR A 63 -13.74 -9.87 -3.01
N GLN A 64 -14.95 -9.34 -2.85
CA GLN A 64 -15.79 -8.92 -3.97
C GLN A 64 -15.18 -7.74 -4.75
N GLY A 65 -14.55 -6.78 -4.07
CA GLY A 65 -13.90 -5.69 -4.78
C GLY A 65 -12.58 -6.08 -5.44
N LEU A 66 -11.84 -7.05 -4.89
CA LEU A 66 -10.69 -7.64 -5.59
C LEU A 66 -11.14 -8.40 -6.84
N ASP A 67 -12.33 -9.03 -6.81
CA ASP A 67 -12.92 -9.62 -8.02
C ASP A 67 -13.23 -8.58 -9.10
N MET A 68 -13.62 -7.36 -8.71
CA MET A 68 -13.75 -6.24 -9.65
C MET A 68 -12.40 -5.82 -10.24
N LEU A 69 -11.32 -5.82 -9.44
CA LEU A 69 -9.96 -5.50 -9.94
C LEU A 69 -9.42 -6.55 -10.91
N ASP A 70 -9.78 -7.81 -10.69
CA ASP A 70 -9.36 -8.98 -11.48
C ASP A 70 -10.00 -9.04 -12.88
N GLN A 71 -10.90 -8.12 -13.21
CA GLN A 71 -11.55 -8.09 -14.53
C GLN A 71 -10.56 -7.77 -15.66
N PRO A 72 -10.67 -8.45 -16.82
CA PRO A 72 -9.79 -8.22 -17.95
C PRO A 72 -9.87 -6.78 -18.45
N GLY A 73 -8.73 -6.27 -18.93
CA GLY A 73 -8.60 -4.90 -19.43
C GLY A 73 -7.33 -4.23 -18.92
N ILE A 74 -7.11 -3.00 -19.38
CA ILE A 74 -6.10 -2.06 -18.89
C ILE A 74 -6.89 -1.02 -18.06
N PRO A 75 -6.35 -0.49 -16.95
CA PRO A 75 -4.94 -0.55 -16.57
C PRO A 75 -4.46 -1.75 -15.69
N PRO A 76 -3.15 -2.08 -15.71
CA PRO A 76 -2.57 -3.28 -15.11
C PRO A 76 -2.29 -3.18 -13.60
N LEU A 77 -1.95 -1.99 -13.09
CA LEU A 77 -1.69 -1.81 -11.67
C LEU A 77 -3.02 -1.67 -10.94
N ARG A 78 -3.17 -2.45 -9.88
CA ARG A 78 -4.43 -2.59 -9.14
C ARG A 78 -4.19 -2.26 -7.68
N TYR A 79 -4.96 -1.32 -7.15
CA TYR A 79 -4.86 -0.88 -5.77
C TYR A 79 -6.21 -0.95 -5.08
N LEU A 80 -6.21 -1.43 -3.83
CA LEU A 80 -7.30 -1.27 -2.89
C LEU A 80 -6.85 -0.32 -1.79
N VAL A 81 -7.56 0.80 -1.61
CA VAL A 81 -7.44 1.65 -0.43
C VAL A 81 -8.62 1.41 0.49
N LEU A 82 -8.37 0.82 1.65
CA LEU A 82 -9.38 0.32 2.58
C LEU A 82 -9.40 1.14 3.87
N LEU A 83 -10.56 1.62 4.30
CA LEU A 83 -10.78 2.25 5.61
C LEU A 83 -11.74 1.38 6.44
N SER A 84 -11.29 0.88 7.58
CA SER A 84 -12.08 0.03 8.48
C SER A 84 -11.48 0.00 9.90
N ASP A 85 -12.26 -0.43 10.88
CA ASP A 85 -11.79 -0.79 12.23
C ASP A 85 -11.20 -2.21 12.31
N GLY A 86 -11.20 -2.94 11.20
CA GLY A 86 -10.59 -4.27 11.07
C GLY A 86 -11.42 -5.42 11.64
N LYS A 87 -12.57 -5.13 12.25
CA LYS A 87 -13.46 -6.14 12.80
C LYS A 87 -14.32 -6.71 11.68
N ASP A 88 -14.28 -8.03 11.55
CA ASP A 88 -15.18 -8.77 10.68
C ASP A 88 -16.17 -9.56 11.53
N GLU A 89 -17.44 -9.48 11.16
CA GLU A 89 -18.57 -10.21 11.75
C GLU A 89 -19.34 -10.97 10.66
N GLY A 90 -18.77 -11.05 9.46
CA GLY A 90 -19.35 -11.74 8.32
C GLY A 90 -19.15 -13.25 8.40
N VAL A 91 -19.90 -13.96 7.56
CA VAL A 91 -19.74 -15.40 7.36
C VAL A 91 -19.36 -15.69 5.91
N GLY A 92 -18.58 -16.74 5.70
CA GLY A 92 -18.26 -17.27 4.38
C GLY A 92 -16.96 -16.74 3.72
N PHE A 93 -16.36 -15.68 4.24
CA PHE A 93 -15.06 -15.18 3.77
C PHE A 93 -14.12 -14.92 4.94
N THR A 94 -12.87 -15.35 4.78
CA THR A 94 -11.82 -15.17 5.79
C THR A 94 -10.76 -14.17 5.32
N LEU A 95 -9.90 -13.77 6.25
CA LEU A 95 -8.70 -13.00 5.95
C LEU A 95 -7.82 -13.71 4.91
N ASP A 96 -7.64 -15.02 5.03
CA ASP A 96 -6.81 -15.80 4.11
C ASP A 96 -7.42 -15.86 2.71
N ASP A 97 -8.75 -15.93 2.58
CA ASP A 97 -9.43 -15.85 1.28
C ASP A 97 -9.19 -14.50 0.60
N ALA A 98 -9.24 -13.40 1.37
CA ALA A 98 -8.96 -12.07 0.87
C ALA A 98 -7.50 -11.91 0.42
N VAL A 99 -6.54 -12.40 1.20
CA VAL A 99 -5.10 -12.41 0.85
C VAL A 99 -4.85 -13.25 -0.41
N ALA A 100 -5.43 -14.45 -0.48
CA ALA A 100 -5.28 -15.33 -1.64
C ALA A 100 -5.88 -14.70 -2.90
N LYS A 101 -7.04 -14.03 -2.80
CA LYS A 101 -7.64 -13.31 -3.93
C LYS A 101 -6.78 -12.12 -4.36
N ALA A 102 -6.20 -11.37 -3.43
CA ALA A 102 -5.34 -10.22 -3.73
C ALA A 102 -4.07 -10.65 -4.47
N GLY A 103 -3.48 -11.78 -4.08
CA GLY A 103 -2.36 -12.38 -4.80
C GLY A 103 -2.73 -12.82 -6.21
N LYS A 104 -3.92 -13.41 -6.41
CA LYS A 104 -4.40 -13.79 -7.75
C LYS A 104 -4.68 -12.60 -8.65
N SER A 105 -5.16 -11.50 -8.09
CA SER A 105 -5.47 -10.28 -8.84
C SER A 105 -4.28 -9.31 -8.94
N ASP A 106 -3.08 -9.70 -8.49
CA ASP A 106 -1.88 -8.85 -8.43
C ASP A 106 -2.17 -7.45 -7.87
N SER A 107 -2.91 -7.40 -6.76
CA SER A 107 -3.46 -6.15 -6.21
C SER A 107 -2.78 -5.76 -4.90
N TYR A 108 -2.34 -4.50 -4.82
CA TYR A 108 -1.73 -3.93 -3.62
C TYR A 108 -2.82 -3.38 -2.68
N ILE A 109 -2.77 -3.75 -1.39
CA ILE A 109 -3.76 -3.28 -0.41
C ILE A 109 -3.12 -2.24 0.53
N TYR A 110 -3.61 -1.00 0.44
CA TYR A 110 -3.35 0.05 1.40
C TYR A 110 -4.48 0.11 2.42
N SER A 111 -4.20 -0.23 3.68
CA SER A 111 -5.21 -0.29 4.73
C SER A 111 -5.03 0.86 5.72
N ILE A 112 -6.08 1.64 5.94
CA ILE A 112 -6.17 2.71 6.93
C ILE A 112 -7.06 2.18 8.05
N GLY A 113 -6.43 1.84 9.18
CA GLY A 113 -7.09 1.30 10.35
C GLY A 113 -7.55 2.39 11.30
N PHE A 114 -8.82 2.36 11.71
CA PHE A 114 -9.35 3.25 12.74
C PHE A 114 -10.16 2.45 13.76
N ALA A 115 -9.56 2.12 14.91
CA ALA A 115 -10.26 1.32 15.92
C ALA A 115 -11.49 2.05 16.50
N GLY A 116 -11.44 3.38 16.67
CA GLY A 116 -12.54 4.13 17.29
C GLY A 116 -12.90 3.57 18.67
N LYS A 117 -14.03 2.86 18.76
CA LYS A 117 -14.50 2.15 19.98
C LYS A 117 -14.29 0.62 19.93
N THR A 118 -13.87 0.11 18.78
CA THR A 118 -13.59 -1.30 18.52
C THR A 118 -12.26 -1.70 19.14
N ASP A 119 -12.09 -2.99 19.47
CA ASP A 119 -10.85 -3.53 20.06
C ASP A 119 -9.69 -3.38 19.07
N VAL A 120 -8.58 -2.81 19.52
CA VAL A 120 -7.39 -2.54 18.70
C VAL A 120 -6.81 -3.80 18.07
N LYS A 121 -7.03 -4.99 18.65
CA LYS A 121 -6.55 -6.26 18.08
C LYS A 121 -7.11 -6.55 16.68
N PHE A 122 -8.29 -6.04 16.36
CA PHE A 122 -8.89 -6.25 15.05
C PHE A 122 -8.13 -5.52 13.93
N LEU A 123 -7.35 -4.50 14.30
CA LEU A 123 -6.46 -3.83 13.36
C LEU A 123 -5.30 -4.73 12.87
N ASP A 124 -4.98 -5.81 13.58
CA ASP A 124 -3.96 -6.77 13.14
C ASP A 124 -4.38 -7.43 11.80
N ASN A 125 -5.68 -7.60 11.56
CA ASN A 125 -6.19 -8.05 10.26
C ASN A 125 -5.82 -7.09 9.13
N MET A 126 -5.94 -5.78 9.40
CA MET A 126 -5.62 -4.72 8.44
C MET A 126 -4.12 -4.65 8.15
N ALA A 127 -3.29 -4.80 9.19
CA ALA A 127 -1.85 -4.86 9.08
C ALA A 127 -1.39 -6.09 8.27
N ARG A 128 -1.96 -7.27 8.57
CA ARG A 128 -1.65 -8.52 7.86
C ARG A 128 -2.07 -8.45 6.40
N LEU A 129 -3.24 -7.89 6.07
CA LEU A 129 -3.67 -7.69 4.67
C LEU A 129 -2.65 -6.89 3.87
N ALA A 130 -2.24 -5.72 4.37
CA ALA A 130 -1.29 -4.87 3.68
C ALA A 130 0.07 -5.56 3.50
N ALA A 131 0.60 -6.16 4.58
CA ALA A 131 1.90 -6.83 4.55
C ALA A 131 1.95 -8.01 3.57
N MET A 132 0.87 -8.77 3.45
CA MET A 132 0.80 -9.93 2.56
C MET A 132 0.58 -9.57 1.08
N THR A 133 0.34 -8.29 0.77
CA THR A 133 0.00 -7.81 -0.58
C THR A 133 0.95 -6.72 -1.08
N ASP A 134 2.14 -6.61 -0.46
CA ASP A 134 3.15 -5.58 -0.77
C ASP A 134 2.58 -4.13 -0.67
N GLY A 135 1.52 -3.95 0.11
CA GLY A 135 0.91 -2.66 0.41
C GLY A 135 1.37 -2.08 1.74
N GLU A 136 0.64 -1.10 2.26
CA GLU A 136 1.00 -0.44 3.52
C GLU A 136 -0.19 -0.25 4.44
N TYR A 137 0.06 -0.45 5.73
CA TYR A 137 -0.89 -0.24 6.80
C TYR A 137 -0.62 1.07 7.52
N ILE A 138 -1.66 1.89 7.69
CA ILE A 138 -1.63 3.15 8.45
C ILE A 138 -2.65 3.05 9.58
N ASN A 139 -2.19 3.03 10.83
CA ASN A 139 -3.05 3.17 12.00
C ASN A 139 -3.34 4.64 12.29
N ILE A 140 -4.61 5.03 12.36
CA ILE A 140 -5.02 6.37 12.75
C ILE A 140 -5.74 6.35 14.10
N GLY A 141 -5.36 7.28 14.98
CA GLY A 141 -5.95 7.45 16.31
C GLY A 141 -7.18 8.36 16.34
N GLY A 142 -7.46 9.10 15.26
CA GLY A 142 -8.50 10.12 15.24
C GLY A 142 -8.99 10.52 13.85
N ASN A 143 -10.15 11.18 13.82
CA ASN A 143 -10.77 11.64 12.58
C ASN A 143 -9.94 12.71 11.83
N ASP A 144 -9.18 13.51 12.57
CA ASP A 144 -8.25 14.52 12.06
C ASP A 144 -7.10 13.91 11.24
N GLN A 145 -6.74 12.66 11.52
CA GLN A 145 -5.68 11.93 10.82
C GLN A 145 -6.14 11.22 9.54
N ILE A 146 -7.45 11.14 9.27
CA ILE A 146 -7.99 10.49 8.06
C ILE A 146 -7.48 11.18 6.80
N ALA A 147 -7.59 12.52 6.71
CA ALA A 147 -7.17 13.23 5.51
C ALA A 147 -5.65 13.13 5.26
N PRO A 148 -4.78 13.30 6.27
CA PRO A 148 -3.35 12.99 6.14
C PRO A 148 -3.05 11.56 5.66
N ALA A 149 -3.73 10.55 6.21
CA ALA A 149 -3.50 9.15 5.81
C ALA A 149 -3.85 8.92 4.33
N TYR A 150 -5.01 9.40 3.86
CA TYR A 150 -5.37 9.33 2.44
C TYR A 150 -4.39 10.11 1.55
N HIS A 151 -3.85 11.23 2.03
CA HIS A 151 -2.84 11.98 1.27
C HIS A 151 -1.55 11.17 1.11
N VAL A 152 -1.04 10.52 2.17
CA VAL A 152 0.13 9.64 2.09
C VAL A 152 -0.10 8.50 1.09
N VAL A 153 -1.27 7.85 1.15
CA VAL A 153 -1.62 6.77 0.21
C VAL A 153 -1.71 7.30 -1.24
N ALA A 154 -2.32 8.47 -1.45
CA ALA A 154 -2.38 9.11 -2.77
C ALA A 154 -0.98 9.39 -3.34
N GLN A 155 -0.06 9.90 -2.52
CA GLN A 155 1.32 10.14 -2.96
C GLN A 155 2.00 8.84 -3.38
N LYS A 156 1.77 7.74 -2.66
CA LYS A 156 2.35 6.43 -3.01
C LYS A 156 1.75 5.86 -4.30
N ILE A 157 0.45 5.99 -4.51
CA ILE A 157 -0.24 5.43 -5.68
C ILE A 157 -0.07 6.29 -6.93
N PHE A 158 -0.20 7.61 -6.83
CA PHE A 158 -0.23 8.50 -8.00
C PHE A 158 1.15 9.05 -8.36
N ASN A 159 2.07 9.20 -7.39
CA ASN A 159 3.42 9.74 -7.67
C ASN A 159 4.51 8.67 -7.78
N GLN A 160 4.13 7.40 -7.91
CA GLN A 160 5.07 6.32 -8.21
C GLN A 160 5.63 6.38 -9.62
N GLN A 161 6.88 5.94 -9.75
CA GLN A 161 7.48 5.63 -11.04
C GLN A 161 7.23 4.15 -11.35
N VAL A 162 6.65 3.91 -12.52
CA VAL A 162 6.37 2.58 -13.03
C VAL A 162 7.33 2.30 -14.17
N LEU A 163 8.09 1.23 -14.05
CA LEU A 163 8.89 0.72 -15.17
C LEU A 163 8.05 -0.29 -15.94
N LYS A 164 7.97 -0.06 -17.26
CA LYS A 164 7.42 -1.02 -18.21
C LYS A 164 8.58 -1.78 -18.82
N PHE A 165 8.63 -3.09 -18.58
CA PHE A 165 9.61 -3.99 -19.16
C PHE A 165 8.92 -4.86 -20.21
N GLU A 166 9.48 -4.87 -21.41
CA GLU A 166 9.02 -5.72 -22.51
C GLU A 166 10.11 -6.75 -22.82
N ALA A 167 9.73 -8.02 -22.84
CA ALA A 167 10.65 -9.10 -23.19
C ALA A 167 9.94 -10.22 -23.95
N ASP A 168 10.69 -10.81 -24.87
CA ASP A 168 10.28 -12.03 -25.54
C ASP A 168 10.74 -13.23 -24.69
N PHE A 169 9.82 -14.14 -24.41
CA PHE A 169 10.06 -15.33 -23.59
C PHE A 169 9.30 -16.52 -24.18
N ARG A 170 9.67 -17.74 -23.81
CA ARG A 170 8.87 -18.93 -24.16
C ARG A 170 7.96 -19.31 -22.99
N GLY A 171 6.65 -19.34 -23.25
CA GLY A 171 5.64 -19.79 -22.29
C GLY A 171 5.94 -21.16 -21.67
N ASP A 172 6.28 -21.23 -20.37
CA ASP A 172 6.49 -22.48 -19.63
C ASP A 172 5.35 -22.84 -18.68
N GLY A 173 4.41 -21.92 -18.44
CA GLY A 173 3.29 -22.13 -17.52
C GLY A 173 3.66 -22.00 -16.04
N GLN A 174 4.86 -21.52 -15.71
CA GLN A 174 5.34 -21.38 -14.33
C GLN A 174 5.26 -19.93 -13.84
N GLU A 175 5.33 -19.75 -12.52
CA GLU A 175 5.50 -18.43 -11.89
C GLU A 175 6.98 -18.03 -11.98
N HIS A 176 7.23 -16.78 -12.38
CA HIS A 176 8.56 -16.18 -12.45
C HIS A 176 8.60 -14.90 -11.62
N SER A 177 9.80 -14.53 -11.17
CA SER A 177 10.04 -13.26 -10.48
C SER A 177 11.03 -12.39 -11.25
N LEU A 178 10.67 -11.13 -11.47
CA LEU A 178 11.56 -10.09 -11.97
C LEU A 178 12.02 -9.23 -10.78
N GLU A 179 13.32 -9.10 -10.59
CA GLU A 179 13.93 -8.14 -9.67
C GLU A 179 14.71 -7.11 -10.47
N ILE A 180 14.27 -5.85 -10.43
CA ILE A 180 14.98 -4.71 -11.01
C ILE A 180 15.75 -4.01 -9.91
N ARG A 181 17.07 -3.97 -10.02
CA ARG A 181 17.94 -3.18 -9.15
C ARG A 181 18.40 -1.95 -9.91
N TYR A 182 18.06 -0.78 -9.39
CA TYR A 182 18.44 0.51 -9.96
C TYR A 182 19.33 1.25 -8.96
N THR A 183 20.45 1.80 -9.44
CA THR A 183 21.38 2.58 -8.64
C THR A 183 21.61 3.90 -9.36
N GLU A 184 21.22 5.02 -8.75
CA GLU A 184 21.64 6.34 -9.22
C GLU A 184 23.02 6.67 -8.61
N PRO A 185 23.95 7.32 -9.33
CA PRO A 185 25.25 7.70 -8.79
C PRO A 185 25.07 8.48 -7.47
N ASP A 186 25.77 8.06 -6.42
CA ASP A 186 25.71 8.62 -5.06
C ASP A 186 24.37 8.45 -4.30
N SER A 187 23.53 7.49 -4.70
CA SER A 187 22.23 7.21 -4.05
C SER A 187 22.10 5.78 -3.51
N ASP A 188 21.01 5.52 -2.77
CA ASP A 188 20.63 4.18 -2.33
C ASP A 188 20.27 3.27 -3.51
N VAL A 189 20.43 1.95 -3.35
CA VAL A 189 19.98 0.96 -4.33
C VAL A 189 18.46 0.79 -4.23
N PHE A 190 17.75 1.07 -5.32
CA PHE A 190 16.33 0.86 -5.47
C PHE A 190 16.07 -0.56 -5.98
N THR A 191 15.09 -1.25 -5.40
CA THR A 191 14.72 -2.60 -5.85
C THR A 191 13.22 -2.64 -6.14
N GLY A 192 12.86 -2.90 -7.40
CA GLY A 192 11.49 -3.27 -7.80
C GLY A 192 11.39 -4.78 -7.92
N LYS A 193 10.42 -5.41 -7.27
CA LYS A 193 10.13 -6.84 -7.43
C LYS A 193 8.74 -7.01 -8.01
N SER A 194 8.62 -7.88 -9.01
CA SER A 194 7.36 -8.24 -9.62
C SER A 194 7.32 -9.76 -9.81
N ARG A 195 6.16 -10.37 -9.56
CA ARG A 195 5.89 -11.78 -9.83
C ARG A 195 4.89 -11.84 -10.98
N PHE A 196 5.06 -12.81 -11.87
CA PHE A 196 4.20 -12.93 -13.03
C PHE A 196 4.10 -14.39 -13.48
N HIS A 197 2.93 -14.72 -14.05
CA HIS A 197 2.68 -16.03 -14.65
C HIS A 197 2.88 -15.96 -16.16
N VAL A 198 3.69 -16.88 -16.65
CA VAL A 198 4.02 -16.99 -18.06
C VAL A 198 3.10 -18.02 -18.72
N LEU A 199 2.08 -17.57 -19.44
CA LEU A 199 1.15 -18.47 -20.13
C LEU A 199 1.84 -19.21 -21.28
N LYS A 200 1.57 -20.52 -21.43
CA LYS A 200 2.23 -21.43 -22.40
C LYS A 200 2.16 -20.98 -23.85
N ASP A 201 1.15 -20.18 -24.20
CA ASP A 201 0.89 -19.76 -25.58
C ASP A 201 1.30 -18.31 -25.86
N LYS A 202 1.99 -17.65 -24.92
CA LYS A 202 2.50 -16.28 -25.09
C LYS A 202 4.01 -16.27 -25.28
N ASN A 203 4.44 -15.46 -26.24
CA ASN A 203 5.86 -15.28 -26.55
C ASN A 203 6.38 -13.88 -26.18
N HIS A 204 5.51 -13.01 -25.66
CA HIS A 204 5.81 -11.62 -25.36
C HIS A 204 5.18 -11.21 -24.03
N LEU A 205 5.96 -10.56 -23.16
CA LEU A 205 5.50 -10.06 -21.86
C LEU A 205 5.61 -8.57 -21.80
N THR A 206 4.63 -7.97 -21.15
CA THR A 206 4.76 -6.63 -20.61
C THR A 206 4.62 -6.73 -19.09
N ILE A 207 5.70 -6.42 -18.37
CA ILE A 207 5.71 -6.37 -16.90
C ILE A 207 5.72 -4.90 -16.48
N TYR A 208 4.84 -4.55 -15.55
CA TYR A 208 4.85 -3.27 -14.87
C TYR A 208 5.41 -3.49 -13.46
N THR A 209 6.45 -2.76 -13.08
CA THR A 209 6.97 -2.79 -11.71
C THR A 209 7.06 -1.39 -11.12
N VAL A 210 6.74 -1.31 -9.84
CA VAL A 210 6.86 -0.10 -9.04
C VAL A 210 8.27 -0.04 -8.45
N LEU A 211 8.91 1.12 -8.51
CA LEU A 211 10.16 1.37 -7.82
C LEU A 211 9.87 1.91 -6.42
N TRP A 212 10.11 1.08 -5.41
CA TRP A 212 9.95 1.47 -4.00
C TRP A 212 11.26 2.08 -3.48
N ASN A 213 11.22 3.36 -3.05
CA ASN A 213 12.08 4.02 -2.04
C ASN A 213 12.13 5.57 -2.16
N LYS A 214 10.98 6.24 -2.36
CA LYS A 214 10.87 7.66 -1.99
C LYS A 214 10.24 7.79 -0.61
N LEU A 215 11.02 7.51 0.44
CA LEU A 215 10.66 7.98 1.78
C LEU A 215 10.90 9.49 1.79
N ILE A 216 9.81 10.27 1.83
CA ILE A 216 9.86 11.70 2.12
C ILE A 216 10.57 11.83 3.47
N ARG A 217 11.81 12.32 3.46
CA ARG A 217 12.41 12.92 4.66
C ARG A 217 11.51 14.11 5.01
N ILE A 218 10.63 13.95 5.99
CA ILE A 218 10.01 15.11 6.63
C ILE A 218 11.15 15.84 7.34
N SER A 219 11.75 16.80 6.64
CA SER A 219 12.63 17.79 7.24
C SER A 219 11.75 18.68 8.12
N SER A 220 11.54 18.27 9.37
CA SER A 220 11.26 19.25 10.42
C SER A 220 12.58 19.95 10.72
N GLY A 221 12.73 21.17 10.21
CA GLY A 221 13.83 22.03 10.60
C GLY A 221 13.85 22.23 12.11
N GLY A 222 15.05 22.12 12.68
CA GLY A 222 15.39 22.64 14.00
C GLY A 222 15.31 21.64 15.16
N LEU A 223 16.42 20.95 15.44
CA LEU A 223 17.04 21.02 16.77
C LEU A 223 18.53 20.59 16.67
N SER A 224 19.38 21.61 16.63
CA SER A 224 20.79 21.54 16.99
C SER A 224 20.95 21.06 18.45
N TYR A 225 22.08 20.38 18.74
CA TYR A 225 22.62 20.00 20.07
C TYR A 225 22.53 18.55 20.61
N MET A 226 21.97 17.55 19.90
CA MET A 226 21.96 16.16 20.43
C MET A 226 22.85 15.14 19.70
N SER A 227 23.61 15.53 18.67
CA SER A 227 24.49 14.61 17.93
C SER A 227 25.83 14.31 18.62
N TYR A 228 26.26 15.12 19.60
CA TYR A 228 27.54 14.92 20.28
C TYR A 228 27.45 14.02 21.53
N ALA A 229 26.30 13.93 22.20
CA ALA A 229 26.13 13.10 23.39
C ALA A 229 26.15 11.60 23.08
N GLY A 230 25.54 11.18 21.95
CA GLY A 230 25.53 9.78 21.52
C GLY A 230 26.91 9.27 21.10
N GLY A 231 27.70 10.11 20.41
CA GLY A 231 29.05 9.76 19.98
C GLY A 231 30.02 9.54 21.15
N ILE A 232 29.93 10.37 22.20
CA ILE A 232 30.79 10.26 23.39
C ILE A 232 30.48 8.97 24.17
N ILE A 233 29.22 8.57 24.29
CA ILE A 233 28.83 7.35 25.00
C ILE A 233 29.32 6.09 24.26
N VAL A 234 29.23 6.06 22.94
CA VAL A 234 29.72 4.93 22.13
C VAL A 234 31.25 4.82 22.21
N LEU A 235 31.97 5.95 22.18
CA LEU A 235 33.42 5.97 22.28
C LEU A 235 33.92 5.51 23.67
N LEU A 236 33.20 5.87 24.74
CA LEU A 236 33.46 5.38 26.09
C LEU A 236 33.15 3.88 26.26
N MET A 237 32.11 3.36 25.59
CA MET A 237 31.83 1.91 25.60
C MET A 237 32.90 1.11 24.85
N ILE A 238 33.42 1.61 23.72
CA ILE A 238 34.50 0.95 22.97
C ILE A 238 35.81 0.96 23.77
N LEU A 239 36.13 2.05 24.47
CA LEU A 239 37.30 2.13 25.35
C LEU A 239 37.18 1.19 26.57
N SER A 240 35.98 1.08 27.15
CA SER A 240 35.69 0.13 28.24
C SER A 240 35.84 -1.33 27.80
N CYS A 241 35.29 -1.67 26.62
CA CYS A 241 35.34 -3.03 26.07
C CYS A 241 36.78 -3.45 25.69
N SER A 242 37.56 -2.55 25.10
CA SER A 242 38.97 -2.82 24.76
C SER A 242 39.86 -2.98 26.00
N PHE A 243 39.59 -2.23 27.08
CA PHE A 243 40.27 -2.40 28.37
C PHE A 243 39.93 -3.74 29.05
N TRP A 244 38.66 -4.17 28.98
CA TRP A 244 38.22 -5.46 29.52
C TRP A 244 38.78 -6.66 28.73
N LEU A 245 38.84 -6.56 27.40
CA LEU A 245 39.44 -7.59 26.54
C LEU A 245 40.97 -7.69 26.72
N ARG A 246 41.66 -6.57 27.00
CA ARG A 246 43.10 -6.60 27.35
C ARG A 246 43.39 -7.29 28.68
N LYS A 247 42.44 -7.29 29.63
CA LYS A 247 42.61 -7.88 30.96
C LYS A 247 42.42 -9.41 31.00
N ARG A 248 41.93 -10.02 29.92
CA ARG A 248 41.55 -11.46 29.89
C ARG A 248 42.56 -12.42 29.22
N LYS A 249 43.78 -11.98 28.90
CA LYS A 249 44.82 -12.89 28.40
C LYS A 249 45.67 -13.50 29.53
N SER A 250 45.29 -14.70 29.99
CA SER A 250 46.24 -15.79 30.29
C SER A 250 45.53 -17.13 30.41
N PRO A 251 46.26 -18.25 30.18
CA PRO A 251 45.82 -19.32 29.29
C PRO A 251 45.31 -20.53 30.07
N HIS A 252 44.56 -21.43 29.42
CA HIS A 252 44.64 -22.89 29.61
C HIS A 252 43.92 -23.57 28.43
N GLY A 253 44.60 -24.50 27.77
CA GLY A 253 44.08 -25.28 26.66
C GLY A 253 43.54 -26.64 27.09
N THR A 254 42.83 -27.33 26.19
CA THR A 254 42.80 -28.80 26.03
C THR A 254 42.17 -29.11 24.66
N GLU A 255 42.76 -30.05 23.94
CA GLU A 255 42.32 -30.64 22.67
C GLU A 255 41.01 -31.43 22.80
N LEU A 256 40.21 -31.57 21.72
CA LEU A 256 39.87 -32.87 21.09
C LEU A 256 38.77 -32.77 20.01
N SER A 257 39.09 -33.45 18.91
CA SER A 257 38.25 -34.23 17.98
C SER A 257 37.23 -33.56 17.06
N ALA A 258 37.47 -33.78 15.77
CA ALA A 258 36.53 -33.69 14.67
C ALA A 258 35.43 -34.77 14.75
N SER A 259 34.27 -34.47 14.16
CA SER A 259 33.38 -35.45 13.54
C SER A 259 32.71 -34.82 12.31
N GLU A 260 32.90 -35.48 11.17
CA GLU A 260 32.26 -35.24 9.88
C GLU A 260 30.73 -35.37 9.96
N ALA A 261 30.02 -34.54 9.20
CA ALA A 261 28.65 -34.78 8.78
C ALA A 261 28.44 -34.18 7.38
N ASP A 262 27.84 -35.00 6.52
CA ASP A 262 27.86 -34.89 5.07
C ASP A 262 27.13 -33.68 4.46
N ASN A 263 27.73 -33.18 3.39
CA ASN A 263 27.21 -32.17 2.47
C ASN A 263 26.12 -32.76 1.55
N VAL A 264 24.97 -32.07 1.46
CA VAL A 264 24.15 -32.04 0.24
C VAL A 264 23.65 -30.60 0.04
N LEU A 265 24.28 -29.86 -0.88
CA LEU A 265 23.80 -28.56 -1.37
C LEU A 265 22.75 -28.77 -2.49
N PRO A 266 21.65 -28.00 -2.52
CA PRO A 266 20.81 -27.93 -3.70
C PRO A 266 21.46 -27.07 -4.80
N GLU A 267 21.33 -27.55 -6.03
CA GLU A 267 21.88 -27.01 -7.27
C GLU A 267 21.38 -25.58 -7.56
N GLN A 268 22.29 -24.60 -7.55
CA GLN A 268 22.01 -23.22 -7.95
C GLN A 268 22.00 -23.13 -9.48
N LYS A 269 20.86 -22.78 -10.08
CA LYS A 269 20.81 -22.38 -11.50
C LYS A 269 21.30 -20.95 -11.65
N GLU A 270 22.27 -20.75 -12.54
CA GLU A 270 22.86 -19.44 -12.82
C GLU A 270 21.83 -18.45 -13.40
N PRO A 271 21.91 -17.16 -13.04
CA PRO A 271 21.03 -16.12 -13.58
C PRO A 271 21.34 -15.86 -15.07
N VAL A 272 20.28 -15.76 -15.88
CA VAL A 272 20.39 -15.35 -17.29
C VAL A 272 20.63 -13.85 -17.36
N THR A 273 21.85 -13.44 -17.71
CA THR A 273 22.23 -12.04 -17.91
C THR A 273 21.73 -11.56 -19.28
N VAL A 274 20.79 -10.62 -19.30
CA VAL A 274 20.37 -9.92 -20.53
C VAL A 274 21.06 -8.55 -20.57
N HIS A 275 21.85 -8.31 -21.61
CA HIS A 275 22.50 -7.01 -21.83
C HIS A 275 21.46 -5.97 -22.31
N PRO A 276 21.40 -4.76 -21.72
CA PRO A 276 20.52 -3.71 -22.20
C PRO A 276 21.07 -3.09 -23.49
N SER A 277 20.26 -3.05 -24.55
CA SER A 277 20.42 -2.12 -25.67
C SER A 277 20.00 -0.70 -25.23
N GLU A 278 20.78 0.30 -25.66
CA GLU A 278 20.73 1.69 -25.20
C GLU A 278 19.31 2.30 -25.16
N VAL A 279 18.89 2.76 -23.98
CA VAL A 279 17.65 3.51 -23.78
C VAL A 279 17.87 4.98 -24.12
N GLY A 280 17.10 5.48 -25.09
CA GLY A 280 17.14 6.87 -25.53
C GLY A 280 16.83 7.87 -24.41
N LYS A 281 17.62 8.95 -24.35
CA LYS A 281 17.49 10.04 -23.37
C LYS A 281 16.11 10.72 -23.47
N ALA A 282 15.31 10.63 -22.42
CA ALA A 282 14.07 11.41 -22.28
C ALA A 282 14.42 12.88 -21.96
N LYS A 283 13.83 13.81 -22.71
CA LYS A 283 13.94 15.27 -22.45
C LYS A 283 13.01 15.66 -21.31
N HIS A 284 13.54 16.40 -20.33
CA HIS A 284 12.75 17.07 -19.30
C HIS A 284 12.11 18.35 -19.88
N GLU A 285 10.78 18.46 -19.79
CA GLU A 285 10.06 19.71 -20.03
C GLU A 285 9.29 20.12 -18.76
N PRO A 286 9.55 21.31 -18.18
CA PRO A 286 8.91 21.74 -16.95
C PRO A 286 7.49 22.29 -17.20
N LEU A 287 6.51 21.73 -16.51
CA LEU A 287 5.12 22.21 -16.52
C LEU A 287 5.00 23.58 -15.82
N LYS A 288 4.71 24.61 -16.62
CA LYS A 288 4.22 25.92 -16.14
C LYS A 288 2.71 25.84 -15.97
N LYS A 289 2.17 26.17 -14.80
CA LYS A 289 0.80 26.70 -14.65
C LYS A 289 0.66 27.52 -13.35
N LYS A 290 0.09 28.71 -13.49
CA LYS A 290 -0.12 29.75 -12.47
C LYS A 290 -1.53 29.56 -11.85
N PRO A 291 -1.77 29.91 -10.58
CA PRO A 291 -3.08 29.74 -9.94
C PRO A 291 -4.12 30.71 -10.52
N ALA A 292 -5.37 30.27 -10.64
CA ALA A 292 -6.52 31.12 -10.96
C ALA A 292 -7.35 31.39 -9.70
N ASP A 293 -7.75 32.65 -9.51
CA ASP A 293 -8.58 33.16 -8.42
C ASP A 293 -10.03 32.61 -8.48
N ILE A 294 -10.59 32.31 -7.30
CA ILE A 294 -11.98 31.87 -7.13
C ILE A 294 -12.72 32.90 -6.26
N GLN A 295 -13.83 33.43 -6.77
CA GLN A 295 -14.78 34.26 -6.01
C GLN A 295 -15.88 33.41 -5.36
N PRO A 296 -16.50 33.86 -4.25
CA PRO A 296 -17.48 33.09 -3.49
C PRO A 296 -18.91 33.29 -4.02
N LEU A 297 -19.76 32.26 -3.89
CA LEU A 297 -21.21 32.35 -4.13
C LEU A 297 -21.99 31.86 -2.89
N GLU A 298 -23.00 32.65 -2.55
CA GLU A 298 -23.81 32.61 -1.34
C GLU A 298 -24.90 31.53 -1.31
N VAL A 299 -25.46 31.34 -0.11
CA VAL A 299 -26.32 30.26 0.39
C VAL A 299 -27.81 30.60 0.28
N SER A 300 -28.67 29.61 0.02
CA SER A 300 -30.11 29.57 0.35
C SER A 300 -30.63 28.14 0.09
N GLY A 301 -31.47 27.45 0.87
CA GLY A 301 -32.22 27.74 2.09
C GLY A 301 -32.79 26.41 2.63
N ALA A 302 -33.19 26.39 3.89
CA ALA A 302 -33.56 25.20 4.67
C ALA A 302 -35.06 24.85 4.57
N ARG A 303 -35.40 23.55 4.72
CA ARG A 303 -36.73 23.12 5.20
C ARG A 303 -36.61 21.96 6.20
N LYS A 304 -37.26 22.12 7.35
CA LYS A 304 -37.26 21.23 8.52
C LYS A 304 -38.38 20.19 8.40
N GLU A 305 -38.10 18.94 8.76
CA GLU A 305 -39.12 17.94 9.14
C GLU A 305 -38.82 17.34 10.52
N LYS A 306 -39.90 16.99 11.23
CA LYS A 306 -39.94 16.59 12.65
C LYS A 306 -39.65 15.08 12.87
N PRO A 307 -39.23 14.66 14.08
CA PRO A 307 -38.51 13.41 14.28
C PRO A 307 -39.40 12.20 14.57
N LEU A 308 -39.01 11.05 14.01
CA LEU A 308 -39.49 9.72 14.37
C LEU A 308 -38.68 9.15 15.56
N LYS A 309 -39.34 8.31 16.38
CA LYS A 309 -38.85 7.75 17.65
C LYS A 309 -37.43 7.15 17.58
N LYS A 310 -36.61 7.44 18.60
CA LYS A 310 -35.23 6.95 18.76
C LYS A 310 -35.21 5.48 19.21
N GLU A 311 -34.99 4.57 18.28
CA GLU A 311 -34.28 3.32 18.58
C GLU A 311 -32.80 3.65 18.82
N LYS A 312 -32.17 2.94 19.78
CA LYS A 312 -30.76 3.14 20.13
C LYS A 312 -29.93 2.76 18.88
N PRO A 313 -29.14 3.69 18.29
CA PRO A 313 -28.41 3.37 17.07
C PRO A 313 -27.27 2.44 17.45
N ASP A 314 -27.31 1.21 16.94
CA ASP A 314 -26.15 0.32 16.94
C ASP A 314 -25.06 1.02 16.12
N ASP A 315 -23.98 1.42 16.81
CA ASP A 315 -22.92 2.31 16.32
C ASP A 315 -21.87 1.49 15.57
N HIS A 316 -22.27 0.79 14.50
CA HIS A 316 -21.33 0.06 13.64
C HIS A 316 -20.72 1.00 12.61
N SER A 317 -19.42 0.84 12.38
CA SER A 317 -18.63 1.71 11.52
C SER A 317 -18.90 1.37 10.05
N LEU A 318 -19.16 2.39 9.21
CA LEU A 318 -19.21 2.19 7.75
C LEU A 318 -17.79 1.94 7.25
N GLY A 319 -17.55 0.75 6.73
CA GLY A 319 -16.35 0.46 5.96
C GLY A 319 -16.42 1.08 4.57
N ILE A 320 -15.30 1.64 4.11
CA ILE A 320 -15.19 2.20 2.76
C ILE A 320 -13.92 1.69 2.10
N SER A 321 -14.06 1.27 0.85
CA SER A 321 -12.95 0.80 0.02
C SER A 321 -12.97 1.49 -1.33
N LEU A 322 -11.83 2.05 -1.72
CA LEU A 322 -11.57 2.60 -3.04
C LEU A 322 -10.76 1.60 -3.82
N TYR A 323 -11.13 1.39 -5.08
CA TYR A 323 -10.39 0.54 -6.00
C TYR A 323 -9.85 1.41 -7.12
N VAL A 324 -8.57 1.27 -7.42
CA VAL A 324 -7.88 2.07 -8.43
C VAL A 324 -7.23 1.13 -9.44
N ARG A 325 -7.45 1.40 -10.73
CA ARG A 325 -6.67 0.79 -11.81
C ARG A 325 -5.85 1.87 -12.51
N ARG A 326 -4.54 1.65 -12.62
CA ARG A 326 -3.55 2.54 -13.25
C ARG A 326 -2.58 1.80 -14.17
#